data_AF-A0A2P8E5P0-F1
#
_entry.id   AF-A0A2P8E5P0-F1
#
_cell.length_a   1.000
_cell.length_b   1.000
_cell.length_c   1.000
_cell.angle_alpha   90.00
_cell.angle_beta   90.00
_cell.angle_gamma   90.00
#
_symmetry.space_group_name_H-M   'P 1'
#
loop_
_entity.id
_entity.type
_entity.pdbx_description
1 polymer ?
#
loop_
_entity_poly.entity_id
_entity_poly.type
_entity_poly.pdbx_seq_one_letter_code
_entity_poly.pdbx_strand_id
1 'polypeptide(L)'
;MRPADHPTKRINVSTTRRIVPAALAVAAVVALSACDSDQVGAAAVVDGERFTVSELQDQVKESQQLEGFDVRAAGGVSGFQRELLTRHIQHEIFLRLAERENIDITQAQIDDAIERFESQSPDGNLGPALAQNGYTRESFRAGLTDQLIVQEYTSRTGADQAAVTQALVDLGEQLNIEVNPRYGSWGDQLAVTDDSGSISEPENSGSTPTPGQTPPPAAPPAQ
;
A
#
# COMPACT_ATOMS: atom_id res chain seq x y z
N MET A 1 -19.57 99.29 -9.21
CA MET A 1 -20.89 98.70 -9.58
C MET A 1 -20.95 97.26 -9.06
N ARG A 2 -22.15 96.76 -8.72
CA ARG A 2 -22.53 95.35 -8.46
C ARG A 2 -23.77 95.03 -9.34
N PRO A 3 -24.28 93.78 -9.46
CA PRO A 3 -23.68 92.44 -9.26
C PRO A 3 -23.11 91.93 -10.62
N ALA A 4 -23.06 90.67 -11.08
CA ALA A 4 -23.35 89.29 -10.61
C ALA A 4 -22.35 88.33 -11.34
N ASP A 5 -22.19 87.01 -11.13
CA ASP A 5 -22.96 85.92 -10.47
C ASP A 5 -24.16 85.30 -11.25
N HIS A 6 -24.47 84.02 -10.95
CA HIS A 6 -25.31 83.03 -11.67
C HIS A 6 -24.59 82.21 -12.78
N PRO A 7 -24.92 80.91 -12.97
CA PRO A 7 -24.43 79.88 -12.04
C PRO A 7 -23.91 78.58 -12.72
N THR A 8 -22.96 77.89 -12.10
CA THR A 8 -22.52 76.54 -12.49
C THR A 8 -23.62 75.50 -12.22
N LYS A 9 -24.27 74.98 -13.27
CA LYS A 9 -25.29 73.94 -13.12
C LYS A 9 -24.65 72.57 -12.86
N ARG A 10 -25.07 71.95 -11.76
CA ARG A 10 -24.46 70.76 -11.16
C ARG A 10 -24.67 69.47 -11.97
N ILE A 11 -23.73 68.54 -11.77
CA ILE A 11 -23.85 67.12 -12.14
C ILE A 11 -25.08 66.53 -11.46
N ASN A 12 -25.94 65.84 -12.22
CA ASN A 12 -27.01 64.99 -11.68
C ASN A 12 -26.65 63.52 -11.93
N VAL A 13 -26.13 62.82 -10.90
CA VAL A 13 -26.04 61.36 -10.90
C VAL A 13 -27.46 60.81 -10.67
N SER A 14 -28.03 60.12 -11.66
CA SER A 14 -29.41 59.61 -11.56
C SER A 14 -29.46 58.28 -10.81
N THR A 15 -29.64 58.35 -9.49
CA THR A 15 -29.78 57.18 -8.60
C THR A 15 -31.08 56.42 -8.88
N THR A 16 -31.06 55.53 -9.88
CA THR A 16 -32.22 54.69 -10.24
C THR A 16 -32.19 53.37 -9.46
N ARG A 17 -32.69 53.41 -8.22
CA ARG A 17 -32.92 52.22 -7.38
C ARG A 17 -34.25 51.54 -7.76
N ARG A 18 -34.24 50.62 -8.73
CA ARG A 18 -35.31 49.61 -8.93
C ARG A 18 -34.66 48.25 -9.25
N ILE A 19 -34.67 47.33 -8.29
CA ILE A 19 -35.65 46.23 -8.12
C ILE A 19 -35.35 45.08 -9.08
N VAL A 20 -34.98 43.94 -8.47
CA VAL A 20 -34.58 42.69 -9.08
C VAL A 20 -35.81 41.90 -9.57
N PRO A 21 -35.85 41.45 -10.84
CA PRO A 21 -36.52 40.21 -11.19
C PRO A 21 -35.59 39.04 -10.85
N ALA A 22 -36.04 38.11 -10.00
CA ALA A 22 -35.21 37.00 -9.53
C ALA A 22 -35.03 35.95 -10.63
N ALA A 23 -33.97 36.09 -11.43
CA ALA A 23 -33.48 35.02 -12.27
C ALA A 23 -32.87 33.93 -11.36
N LEU A 24 -33.67 32.97 -10.91
CA LEU A 24 -33.17 31.68 -10.43
C LEU A 24 -32.57 30.93 -11.62
N ALA A 25 -31.37 31.34 -12.01
CA ALA A 25 -30.43 30.42 -12.63
C ALA A 25 -30.10 29.37 -11.56
N VAL A 26 -30.87 28.28 -11.56
CA VAL A 26 -30.47 27.04 -10.91
C VAL A 26 -29.25 26.55 -11.70
N ALA A 27 -28.09 27.10 -11.34
CA ALA A 27 -26.82 26.48 -11.64
C ALA A 27 -26.89 25.12 -10.94
N ALA A 28 -27.22 24.09 -11.71
CA ALA A 28 -26.99 22.72 -11.31
C ALA A 28 -25.48 22.61 -11.11
N VAL A 29 -25.05 22.80 -9.86
CA VAL A 29 -23.82 22.19 -9.38
C VAL A 29 -24.09 20.70 -9.58
N VAL A 30 -23.63 20.20 -10.72
CA VAL A 30 -23.53 18.77 -10.94
C VAL A 30 -22.58 18.33 -9.85
N ALA A 31 -23.13 17.76 -8.79
CA ALA A 31 -22.37 16.93 -7.90
C ALA A 31 -21.83 15.83 -8.82
N LEU A 32 -20.56 15.97 -9.20
CA LEU A 32 -19.77 14.83 -9.60
C LEU A 32 -19.85 13.91 -8.40
N SER A 33 -20.70 12.89 -8.52
CA SER A 33 -20.47 11.63 -7.85
C SER A 33 -19.07 11.22 -8.27
N ALA A 34 -18.10 11.51 -7.40
CA ALA A 34 -16.88 10.76 -7.31
C ALA A 34 -17.26 9.33 -6.87
N CYS A 35 -17.88 8.59 -7.80
CA CYS A 35 -17.64 7.17 -7.92
C CYS A 35 -16.15 7.10 -8.24
N ASP A 36 -15.37 6.81 -7.21
CA ASP A 36 -13.94 7.04 -7.22
C ASP A 36 -13.29 6.37 -8.43
N SER A 37 -12.71 7.19 -9.32
CA SER A 37 -12.13 6.72 -10.58
C SER A 37 -10.89 5.88 -10.37
N ASP A 38 -10.33 5.94 -9.17
CA ASP A 38 -9.03 5.40 -8.85
C ASP A 38 -9.16 3.98 -8.31
N GLN A 39 -10.30 3.67 -7.70
CA GLN A 39 -10.74 2.29 -7.44
C GLN A 39 -11.14 1.48 -8.70
N VAL A 40 -11.43 2.12 -9.84
CA VAL A 40 -11.86 1.40 -11.05
C VAL A 40 -10.70 0.61 -11.67
N GLY A 41 -10.65 -0.69 -11.37
CA GLY A 41 -9.60 -1.60 -11.82
C GLY A 41 -8.43 -1.75 -10.84
N ALA A 42 -8.47 -1.10 -9.68
CA ALA A 42 -7.55 -1.36 -8.58
C ALA A 42 -7.78 -2.75 -7.99
N ALA A 43 -6.71 -3.40 -7.55
CA ALA A 43 -6.73 -4.55 -6.65
C ALA A 43 -6.42 -4.12 -5.21
N ALA A 44 -5.53 -3.13 -5.05
CA ALA A 44 -5.39 -2.31 -3.85
C ALA A 44 -5.01 -0.87 -4.23
N VAL A 45 -5.29 0.06 -3.31
CA VAL A 45 -4.79 1.44 -3.29
C VAL A 45 -4.10 1.68 -1.94
N VAL A 46 -2.95 2.34 -1.94
CA VAL A 46 -2.21 2.72 -0.73
C VAL A 46 -1.89 4.22 -0.80
N ASP A 47 -2.69 5.03 -0.09
CA ASP A 47 -2.51 6.50 -0.04
C ASP A 47 -2.41 7.14 -1.44
N GLY A 48 -3.26 6.68 -2.36
CA GLY A 48 -3.34 7.14 -3.76
C GLY A 48 -2.44 6.39 -4.75
N GLU A 49 -1.41 5.68 -4.29
CA GLU A 49 -0.64 4.72 -5.12
C GLU A 49 -1.57 3.54 -5.47
N ARG A 50 -1.59 3.09 -6.73
CA ARG A 50 -2.59 2.12 -7.22
C ARG A 50 -1.95 0.87 -7.81
N PHE A 51 -2.24 -0.27 -7.19
CA PHE A 51 -1.89 -1.58 -7.73
C PHE A 51 -3.08 -2.21 -8.46
N THR A 52 -2.96 -2.44 -9.76
CA THR A 52 -4.10 -2.85 -10.58
C THR A 52 -4.39 -4.35 -10.57
N VAL A 53 -5.64 -4.69 -10.90
CA VAL A 53 -6.08 -6.06 -11.20
C VAL A 53 -5.28 -6.69 -12.37
N SER A 54 -4.69 -5.88 -13.25
CA SER A 54 -3.77 -6.31 -14.31
C SER A 54 -2.42 -6.75 -13.74
N GLU A 55 -1.74 -5.90 -12.98
CA GLU A 55 -0.41 -6.18 -12.43
C GLU A 55 -0.43 -7.40 -11.48
N LEU A 56 -1.46 -7.51 -10.64
CA LEU A 56 -1.68 -8.71 -9.84
C LEU A 56 -1.84 -9.98 -10.70
N GLN A 57 -2.52 -9.91 -11.84
CA GLN A 57 -2.65 -11.07 -12.74
C GLN A 57 -1.35 -11.42 -13.45
N ASP A 58 -0.55 -10.43 -13.84
CA ASP A 58 0.75 -10.69 -14.46
C ASP A 58 1.77 -11.23 -13.45
N GLN A 59 1.86 -10.71 -12.22
CA GLN A 59 2.69 -11.30 -11.15
C GLN A 59 2.27 -12.75 -10.81
N VAL A 60 0.97 -13.03 -10.75
CA VAL A 60 0.42 -14.40 -10.58
C VAL A 60 0.83 -15.31 -11.73
N LYS A 61 0.90 -14.79 -12.96
CA LYS A 61 1.27 -15.51 -14.18
C LYS A 61 2.78 -15.71 -14.31
N GLU A 62 3.60 -14.76 -13.86
CA GLU A 62 5.06 -14.90 -13.79
C GLU A 62 5.48 -15.92 -12.75
N SER A 63 4.90 -15.86 -11.55
CA SER A 63 5.18 -16.84 -10.48
C SER A 63 4.80 -18.27 -10.90
N GLN A 64 3.72 -18.44 -11.67
CA GLN A 64 3.33 -19.73 -12.27
C GLN A 64 4.23 -20.22 -13.42
N GLN A 65 5.18 -19.41 -13.89
CA GLN A 65 6.23 -19.84 -14.84
C GLN A 65 7.54 -20.24 -14.14
N LEU A 66 7.65 -20.08 -12.82
CA LEU A 66 8.83 -20.47 -12.05
C LEU A 66 8.88 -22.00 -11.87
N GLU A 67 10.01 -22.61 -12.27
CA GLU A 67 10.20 -24.06 -12.17
C GLU A 67 10.22 -24.51 -10.69
N GLY A 68 9.20 -25.28 -10.30
CA GLY A 68 9.03 -25.79 -8.93
C GLY A 68 8.00 -25.05 -8.07
N PHE A 69 7.35 -24.00 -8.57
CA PHE A 69 6.20 -23.39 -7.90
C PHE A 69 4.92 -24.25 -8.06
N ASP A 70 4.22 -24.57 -6.97
CA ASP A 70 2.85 -25.11 -7.03
C ASP A 70 1.87 -24.12 -6.40
N VAL A 71 1.09 -23.45 -7.26
CA VAL A 71 0.04 -22.52 -6.85
C VAL A 71 -1.02 -23.18 -5.96
N ARG A 72 -1.17 -24.52 -5.96
CA ARG A 72 -2.07 -25.22 -5.03
C ARG A 72 -1.52 -25.27 -3.61
N ALA A 73 -0.21 -25.46 -3.45
CA ALA A 73 0.45 -25.39 -2.16
C ALA A 73 0.38 -23.96 -1.58
N ALA A 74 0.46 -22.94 -2.44
CA ALA A 74 0.24 -21.53 -2.12
C ALA A 74 -1.25 -21.14 -1.92
N GLY A 75 -2.10 -22.06 -1.46
CA GLY A 75 -3.51 -21.81 -1.16
C GLY A 75 -4.44 -21.67 -2.39
N GLY A 76 -3.98 -22.09 -3.57
CA GLY A 76 -4.68 -21.88 -4.84
C GLY A 76 -4.54 -20.45 -5.37
N VAL A 77 -5.04 -20.18 -6.57
CA VAL A 77 -4.91 -18.87 -7.24
C VAL A 77 -5.44 -17.72 -6.37
N SER A 78 -6.58 -17.90 -5.69
CA SER A 78 -7.17 -16.90 -4.79
C SER A 78 -6.45 -16.76 -3.44
N GLY A 79 -5.69 -17.77 -3.01
CA GLY A 79 -4.78 -17.65 -1.86
C GLY A 79 -3.56 -16.83 -2.26
N PHE A 80 -2.89 -17.24 -3.34
CA PHE A 80 -1.70 -16.57 -3.86
C PHE A 80 -1.95 -15.13 -4.33
N GLN A 81 -3.17 -14.79 -4.79
CA GLN A 81 -3.56 -13.41 -5.07
C GLN A 81 -3.58 -12.52 -3.81
N ARG A 82 -4.05 -13.05 -2.67
CA ARG A 82 -4.05 -12.32 -1.38
C ARG A 82 -2.66 -12.24 -0.78
N GLU A 83 -1.84 -13.27 -0.96
CA GLU A 83 -0.42 -13.28 -0.61
C GLU A 83 0.34 -12.17 -1.36
N LEU A 84 0.18 -12.06 -2.68
CA LEU A 84 0.83 -11.00 -3.46
C LEU A 84 0.33 -9.59 -3.10
N LEU A 85 -0.98 -9.42 -2.89
CA LEU A 85 -1.53 -8.15 -2.38
C LEU A 85 -0.95 -7.80 -0.99
N THR A 86 -0.84 -8.79 -0.11
CA THR A 86 -0.25 -8.61 1.23
C THR A 86 1.21 -8.16 1.12
N ARG A 87 2.03 -8.85 0.31
CA ARG A 87 3.44 -8.49 0.09
C ARG A 87 3.58 -7.08 -0.49
N HIS A 88 2.74 -6.70 -1.46
CA HIS A 88 2.81 -5.36 -2.04
C HIS A 88 2.40 -4.26 -1.05
N ILE A 89 1.29 -4.41 -0.32
CA ILE A 89 0.86 -3.42 0.68
C ILE A 89 1.89 -3.31 1.82
N GLN A 90 2.48 -4.44 2.24
CA GLN A 90 3.59 -4.43 3.20
C GLN A 90 4.80 -3.66 2.66
N HIS A 91 5.21 -3.90 1.40
CA HIS A 91 6.32 -3.19 0.75
C HIS A 91 6.09 -1.67 0.77
N GLU A 92 4.89 -1.20 0.40
CA GLU A 92 4.56 0.23 0.48
C GLU A 92 4.67 0.77 1.91
N ILE A 93 4.18 0.05 2.93
CA ILE A 93 4.33 0.46 4.34
C ILE A 93 5.82 0.53 4.74
N PHE A 94 6.68 -0.38 4.27
CA PHE A 94 8.12 -0.31 4.49
C PHE A 94 8.76 0.89 3.77
N LEU A 95 8.38 1.18 2.52
CA LEU A 95 8.86 2.36 1.80
C LEU A 95 8.46 3.65 2.52
N ARG A 96 7.21 3.78 2.97
CA ARG A 96 6.75 4.96 3.73
C ARG A 96 7.42 5.06 5.12
N LEU A 97 7.76 3.94 5.76
CA LEU A 97 8.63 3.95 6.95
C LEU A 97 10.02 4.50 6.59
N ALA A 98 10.62 4.06 5.49
CA ALA A 98 11.94 4.51 5.06
C ALA A 98 11.96 6.02 4.76
N GLU A 99 10.96 6.54 4.05
CA GLU A 99 10.79 7.97 3.80
C GLU A 99 10.71 8.77 5.10
N ARG A 100 9.82 8.35 6.03
CA ARG A 100 9.60 9.03 7.32
C ARG A 100 10.89 9.11 8.15
N GLU A 101 11.62 8.00 8.22
CA GLU A 101 12.84 7.84 9.03
C GLU A 101 14.12 8.27 8.29
N ASN A 102 13.98 8.79 7.06
CA ASN A 102 15.07 9.23 6.17
C ASN A 102 16.12 8.12 5.96
N ILE A 103 15.64 6.91 5.68
CA ILE A 103 16.41 5.71 5.34
C ILE A 103 16.48 5.59 3.82
N ASP A 104 17.69 5.47 3.27
CA ASP A 104 17.94 5.21 1.85
C ASP A 104 18.61 3.84 1.73
N ILE A 105 18.03 2.94 0.94
CA ILE A 105 18.59 1.61 0.67
C ILE A 105 19.11 1.58 -0.76
N THR A 106 20.44 1.61 -0.89
CA THR A 106 21.09 1.62 -2.20
C THR A 106 21.01 0.24 -2.87
N GLN A 107 21.03 0.22 -4.21
CA GLN A 107 21.10 -1.04 -4.97
C GLN A 107 22.32 -1.89 -4.57
N ALA A 108 23.44 -1.26 -4.22
CA ALA A 108 24.62 -1.96 -3.73
C ALA A 108 24.35 -2.74 -2.44
N GLN A 109 23.57 -2.21 -1.48
CA GLN A 109 23.20 -2.95 -0.26
C GLN A 109 22.29 -4.15 -0.56
N ILE A 110 21.42 -4.04 -1.58
CA ILE A 110 20.55 -5.13 -2.03
C ILE A 110 21.37 -6.21 -2.76
N ASP A 111 22.33 -5.82 -3.61
CA ASP A 111 23.23 -6.75 -4.30
C ASP A 111 24.15 -7.48 -3.30
N ASP A 112 24.76 -6.74 -2.36
CA ASP A 112 25.49 -7.26 -1.20
C ASP A 112 24.65 -8.27 -0.39
N ALA A 113 23.34 -8.04 -0.24
CA ALA A 113 22.44 -8.96 0.46
C ALA A 113 22.16 -10.22 -0.36
N ILE A 114 21.97 -10.10 -1.68
CA ILE A 114 21.84 -11.24 -2.60
C ILE A 114 23.12 -12.10 -2.55
N GLU A 115 24.30 -11.51 -2.65
CA GLU A 115 25.57 -12.26 -2.58
C GLU A 115 25.72 -13.04 -1.28
N ARG A 116 25.22 -12.51 -0.15
CA ARG A 116 25.19 -13.24 1.14
C ARG A 116 24.24 -14.43 1.13
N PHE A 117 23.08 -14.34 0.47
CA PHE A 117 22.16 -15.48 0.31
C PHE A 117 22.69 -16.51 -0.71
N GLU A 118 23.30 -16.06 -1.82
CA GLU A 118 23.94 -16.92 -2.82
C GLU A 118 25.11 -17.69 -2.18
N SER A 119 25.94 -17.03 -1.36
CA SER A 119 27.06 -17.65 -0.62
C SER A 119 26.64 -18.73 0.40
N GLN A 120 25.37 -18.76 0.82
CA GLN A 120 24.81 -19.79 1.71
C GLN A 120 24.14 -20.94 0.94
N SER A 121 23.90 -20.77 -0.36
CA SER A 121 23.17 -21.72 -1.18
C SER A 121 24.13 -22.75 -1.79
N PRO A 122 23.78 -24.07 -1.83
CA PRO A 122 24.74 -25.12 -2.16
C PRO A 122 25.53 -24.95 -3.47
N ASP A 123 24.87 -24.41 -4.50
CA ASP A 123 25.44 -24.16 -5.83
C ASP A 123 25.48 -22.66 -6.19
N GLY A 124 25.34 -21.77 -5.21
CA GLY A 124 25.18 -20.32 -5.44
C GLY A 124 23.84 -19.89 -6.06
N ASN A 125 22.95 -20.82 -6.39
CA ASN A 125 21.72 -20.55 -7.14
C ASN A 125 20.48 -20.43 -6.24
N LEU A 126 19.94 -19.21 -6.09
CA LEU A 126 18.69 -18.97 -5.36
C LEU A 126 17.42 -19.43 -6.08
N GLY A 127 17.48 -19.62 -7.41
CA GLY A 127 16.31 -19.86 -8.25
C GLY A 127 15.32 -20.89 -7.70
N PRO A 128 15.75 -22.12 -7.34
CA PRO A 128 14.87 -23.14 -6.78
C PRO A 128 14.22 -22.74 -5.44
N ALA A 129 14.91 -21.98 -4.59
CA ALA A 129 14.38 -21.53 -3.30
C ALA A 129 13.34 -20.41 -3.47
N LEU A 130 13.61 -19.46 -4.38
CA LEU A 130 12.66 -18.40 -4.72
C LEU A 130 11.40 -18.95 -5.40
N ALA A 131 11.58 -19.86 -6.37
CA ALA A 131 10.49 -20.51 -7.11
C ALA A 131 9.52 -21.26 -6.18
N GLN A 132 10.03 -22.08 -5.25
CA GLN A 132 9.18 -22.80 -4.28
C GLN A 132 8.31 -21.87 -3.41
N ASN A 133 8.72 -20.62 -3.22
CA ASN A 133 8.01 -19.61 -2.41
C ASN A 133 7.26 -18.56 -3.25
N GLY A 134 7.21 -18.74 -4.58
CA GLY A 134 6.54 -17.84 -5.52
C GLY A 134 7.21 -16.48 -5.70
N TYR A 135 8.50 -16.34 -5.38
CA TYR A 135 9.25 -15.10 -5.57
C TYR A 135 9.90 -15.04 -6.95
N THR A 136 9.68 -13.94 -7.67
CA THR A 136 10.51 -13.56 -8.81
C THR A 136 11.81 -12.94 -8.28
N ARG A 137 12.82 -12.73 -9.15
CA ARG A 137 14.02 -11.99 -8.74
C ARG A 137 13.71 -10.53 -8.35
N GLU A 138 12.61 -9.97 -8.86
CA GLU A 138 12.14 -8.62 -8.53
C GLU A 138 11.46 -8.57 -7.16
N SER A 139 10.48 -9.44 -6.89
CA SER A 139 9.83 -9.47 -5.57
C SER A 139 10.75 -9.96 -4.45
N PHE A 140 11.82 -10.70 -4.78
CA PHE A 140 12.91 -10.97 -3.84
C PHE A 140 13.75 -9.71 -3.52
N ARG A 141 14.05 -8.85 -4.50
CA ARG A 141 14.73 -7.55 -4.25
C ARG A 141 13.87 -6.60 -3.42
N ALA A 142 12.54 -6.60 -3.63
CA ALA A 142 11.60 -5.87 -2.78
C ALA A 142 11.69 -6.33 -1.31
N GLY A 143 11.50 -7.64 -1.05
CA GLY A 143 11.60 -8.18 0.32
C GLY A 143 12.97 -8.02 0.99
N LEU A 144 14.07 -8.02 0.22
CA LEU A 144 15.39 -7.65 0.75
C LEU A 144 15.50 -6.16 1.10
N THR A 145 14.83 -5.28 0.33
CA THR A 145 14.75 -3.85 0.63
C THR A 145 14.01 -3.63 1.94
N ASP A 146 12.86 -4.29 2.13
CA ASP A 146 12.07 -4.26 3.38
C ASP A 146 12.91 -4.72 4.59
N GLN A 147 13.63 -5.84 4.44
CA GLN A 147 14.51 -6.35 5.48
C GLN A 147 15.65 -5.36 5.80
N LEU A 148 16.20 -4.66 4.81
CA LEU A 148 17.24 -3.64 5.00
C LEU A 148 16.68 -2.37 5.67
N ILE A 149 15.46 -1.95 5.35
CA ILE A 149 14.76 -0.84 6.01
C ILE A 149 14.58 -1.15 7.50
N VAL A 150 14.11 -2.35 7.85
CA VAL A 150 13.94 -2.77 9.26
C VAL A 150 15.28 -2.82 10.00
N GLN A 151 16.35 -3.32 9.35
CA GLN A 151 17.69 -3.36 9.96
C GLN A 151 18.26 -1.96 10.24
N GLU A 152 18.14 -1.03 9.30
CA GLU A 152 18.58 0.36 9.51
C GLU A 152 17.70 1.09 10.54
N TYR A 153 16.38 0.90 10.51
CA TYR A 153 15.46 1.48 11.49
C TYR A 153 15.75 1.02 12.92
N THR A 154 15.90 -0.29 13.14
CA THR A 154 16.24 -0.86 14.46
C THR A 154 17.64 -0.44 14.91
N SER A 155 18.61 -0.35 14.01
CA SER A 155 19.96 0.16 14.29
C SER A 155 19.95 1.63 14.76
N ARG A 156 19.14 2.49 14.11
CA ARG A 156 19.01 3.92 14.46
C ARG A 156 18.25 4.16 15.77
N THR A 157 17.21 3.38 16.03
CA THR A 157 16.25 3.65 17.12
C THR A 157 16.49 2.81 18.38
N GLY A 158 17.11 1.63 18.25
CA GLY A 158 17.12 0.62 19.29
C GLY A 158 15.76 -0.08 19.48
N ALA A 159 14.83 0.05 18.52
CA ALA A 159 13.53 -0.62 18.55
C ALA A 159 13.68 -2.15 18.58
N ASP A 160 12.88 -2.81 19.41
CA ASP A 160 12.72 -4.27 19.36
C ASP A 160 11.66 -4.68 18.32
N GLN A 161 11.47 -5.99 18.12
CA GLN A 161 10.52 -6.50 17.13
C GLN A 161 9.07 -6.06 17.40
N ALA A 162 8.67 -5.85 18.66
CA ALA A 162 7.32 -5.39 18.97
C ALA A 162 7.16 -3.91 18.61
N ALA A 163 8.15 -3.07 18.91
CA ALA A 163 8.18 -1.67 18.50
C ALA A 163 8.20 -1.50 16.96
N VAL A 164 8.91 -2.37 16.23
CA VAL A 164 8.86 -2.39 14.75
C VAL A 164 7.45 -2.72 14.26
N THR A 165 6.85 -3.81 14.74
CA THR A 165 5.49 -4.21 14.31
C THR A 165 4.46 -3.11 14.62
N GLN A 166 4.54 -2.45 15.78
CA GLN A 166 3.66 -1.33 16.09
C GLN A 166 3.91 -0.13 15.17
N ALA A 167 5.17 0.26 14.91
CA ALA A 167 5.46 1.35 13.98
C ALA A 167 4.95 1.10 12.54
N LEU A 168 4.84 -0.16 12.11
CA LEU A 168 4.26 -0.57 10.82
C LEU A 168 2.72 -0.58 10.84
N VAL A 169 2.10 -1.01 11.95
CA VAL A 169 0.63 -0.93 12.14
C VAL A 169 0.18 0.53 12.22
N ASP A 170 0.85 1.36 13.04
CA ASP A 170 0.61 2.80 13.14
C ASP A 170 0.69 3.48 11.75
N LEU A 171 1.64 3.07 10.90
CA LEU A 171 1.73 3.56 9.52
C LEU A 171 0.60 3.04 8.63
N GLY A 172 0.23 1.76 8.76
CA GLY A 172 -0.91 1.17 8.07
C GLY A 172 -2.25 1.83 8.41
N GLU A 173 -2.43 2.34 9.63
CA GLU A 173 -3.59 3.17 10.01
C GLU A 173 -3.53 4.61 9.46
N GLN A 174 -2.33 5.15 9.23
CA GLN A 174 -2.13 6.51 8.69
C GLN A 174 -2.25 6.57 7.17
N LEU A 175 -1.92 5.49 6.48
CA LEU A 175 -2.06 5.36 5.03
C LEU A 175 -3.51 4.97 4.68
N ASN A 176 -4.09 5.64 3.69
CA ASN A 176 -5.41 5.25 3.19
C ASN A 176 -5.30 3.96 2.35
N ILE A 177 -5.32 2.81 3.02
CA ILE A 177 -5.21 1.48 2.40
C ILE A 177 -6.62 0.95 2.09
N GLU A 178 -6.92 0.83 0.80
CA GLU A 178 -8.20 0.34 0.31
C GLU A 178 -7.97 -0.90 -0.58
N VAL A 179 -8.39 -2.07 -0.12
CA VAL A 179 -8.32 -3.33 -0.89
C VAL A 179 -9.65 -3.58 -1.60
N ASN A 180 -9.58 -4.05 -2.86
CA ASN A 180 -10.79 -4.37 -3.62
C ASN A 180 -11.50 -5.60 -3.01
N PRO A 181 -12.75 -5.50 -2.52
CA PRO A 181 -13.40 -6.54 -1.72
C PRO A 181 -13.56 -7.92 -2.39
N ARG A 182 -13.32 -8.04 -3.70
CA ARG A 182 -13.20 -9.33 -4.39
C ARG A 182 -12.02 -10.19 -3.92
N TYR A 183 -11.05 -9.57 -3.24
CA TYR A 183 -9.85 -10.21 -2.69
C TYR A 183 -9.88 -10.25 -1.15
N GLY A 184 -10.88 -9.64 -0.51
CA GLY A 184 -10.94 -9.48 0.94
C GLY A 184 -10.53 -8.08 1.42
N SER A 185 -10.23 -7.99 2.72
CA SER A 185 -10.00 -6.74 3.45
C SER A 185 -8.63 -6.71 4.16
N TRP A 186 -8.12 -5.50 4.38
CA TRP A 186 -6.88 -5.22 5.11
C TRP A 186 -7.18 -4.86 6.57
N GLY A 187 -6.24 -5.14 7.48
CA GLY A 187 -6.34 -4.79 8.90
C GLY A 187 -5.06 -5.07 9.70
N ASP A 188 -5.16 -4.93 11.02
CA ASP A 188 -4.07 -4.85 12.01
C ASP A 188 -3.05 -6.01 11.98
N GLN A 189 -3.40 -7.13 11.34
CA GLN A 189 -2.50 -8.27 11.11
C GLN A 189 -1.48 -8.02 9.99
N LEU A 190 -1.49 -6.83 9.36
CA LEU A 190 -0.69 -6.47 8.18
C LEU A 190 -0.86 -7.45 7.01
N ALA A 191 -2.09 -7.94 6.79
CA ALA A 191 -2.40 -8.94 5.77
C ALA A 191 -3.80 -8.76 5.16
N VAL A 192 -3.99 -9.27 3.94
CA VAL A 192 -5.30 -9.33 3.26
C VAL A 192 -6.05 -10.60 3.66
N THR A 193 -7.10 -10.44 4.47
CA THR A 193 -7.95 -11.51 4.99
C THR A 193 -9.25 -11.65 4.20
N ASP A 194 -9.84 -12.85 4.16
CA ASP A 194 -11.04 -13.11 3.35
C ASP A 194 -12.32 -12.68 4.08
N ASP A 195 -13.12 -11.79 3.49
CA ASP A 195 -14.37 -11.27 4.06
C ASP A 195 -15.51 -12.31 4.11
N SER A 196 -15.29 -13.54 3.63
CA SER A 196 -16.17 -14.70 3.85
C SER A 196 -16.07 -15.15 5.32
N GLY A 197 -16.53 -14.29 6.22
CA GLY A 197 -16.10 -14.23 7.62
C GLY A 197 -16.15 -15.54 8.40
N SER A 198 -15.27 -15.65 9.39
CA SER A 198 -15.05 -16.83 10.24
C SER A 198 -16.24 -17.16 11.16
N ILE A 199 -17.36 -17.57 10.57
CA ILE A 199 -18.54 -18.13 11.23
C ILE A 199 -18.41 -19.66 11.21
N SER A 200 -17.21 -20.17 11.50
CA SER A 200 -16.87 -21.59 11.66
C SER A 200 -15.58 -21.83 12.45
N GLU A 201 -15.24 -20.91 13.37
CA GLU A 201 -14.40 -21.24 14.52
C GLU A 201 -15.30 -21.78 15.66
N PRO A 202 -15.39 -23.11 15.87
CA PRO A 202 -15.89 -23.62 17.14
C PRO A 202 -14.87 -23.27 18.23
N GLU A 203 -15.33 -22.79 19.40
CA GLU A 203 -14.46 -22.46 20.53
C GLU A 203 -13.80 -23.71 21.13
N ASN A 204 -12.74 -24.21 20.48
CA ASN A 204 -11.99 -25.36 20.93
C ASN A 204 -11.08 -24.99 22.11
N SER A 205 -11.67 -24.98 23.30
CA SER A 205 -11.00 -24.80 24.58
C SER A 205 -9.97 -25.90 24.86
N GLY A 206 -8.79 -25.76 24.26
CA GLY A 206 -7.56 -26.48 24.56
C GLY A 206 -7.34 -27.79 23.81
N SER A 207 -6.28 -27.84 23.00
CA SER A 207 -5.31 -28.95 22.95
C SER A 207 -4.12 -28.66 22.02
N THR A 208 -2.90 -28.70 22.59
CA THR A 208 -1.57 -28.96 21.97
C THR A 208 -1.11 -28.19 20.71
N PRO A 209 0.16 -27.72 20.66
CA PRO A 209 0.73 -27.14 19.44
C PRO A 209 0.99 -28.21 18.37
N THR A 210 0.56 -27.95 17.14
CA THR A 210 0.97 -28.73 15.95
C THR A 210 2.24 -28.12 15.35
N PRO A 211 3.36 -28.85 15.24
CA PRO A 211 4.54 -28.38 14.51
C PRO A 211 4.27 -28.44 13.01
N GLY A 212 4.50 -27.34 12.29
CA GLY A 212 4.30 -27.32 10.83
C GLY A 212 4.22 -25.93 10.18
N GLN A 213 3.98 -24.86 10.96
CA GLN A 213 4.14 -23.49 10.47
C GLN A 213 5.63 -23.16 10.36
N THR A 214 6.22 -23.44 9.21
CA THR A 214 7.53 -22.93 8.81
C THR A 214 7.39 -21.42 8.55
N PRO A 215 8.15 -20.54 9.25
CA PRO A 215 8.19 -19.12 8.91
C PRO A 215 8.72 -18.89 7.49
N PRO A 216 8.59 -17.68 6.91
CA PRO A 216 9.46 -17.28 5.81
C PRO A 216 10.93 -17.53 6.19
N PRO A 217 11.82 -17.86 5.24
CA PRO A 217 13.17 -18.31 5.54
C PRO A 217 13.94 -17.25 6.33
N ALA A 218 14.07 -17.48 7.64
CA ALA A 218 14.85 -16.63 8.52
C ALA A 218 16.31 -16.62 8.02
N ALA A 219 16.85 -15.42 7.79
CA ALA A 219 18.28 -15.26 7.60
C ALA A 219 19.01 -15.88 8.81
N PRO A 220 20.21 -16.48 8.62
CA PRO A 220 20.96 -17.05 9.73
C PRO A 220 21.25 -15.96 10.78
N PRO A 221 21.33 -16.31 12.07
CA PRO A 221 21.73 -15.35 13.09
C PRO A 221 23.12 -14.81 12.76
N ALA A 222 23.27 -13.49 12.79
CA ALA A 222 24.56 -12.84 12.65
C ALA A 222 25.49 -13.29 13.81
N GLN A 223 26.73 -13.65 13.45
CA GLN A 223 27.84 -13.95 14.36
C GLN A 223 29.12 -13.31 13.85
#